data_AF-A0A8W8JL59-F1
#
_entry.id   AF-A0A8W8JL59-F1
#
_cell.length_a   1.000
_cell.length_b   1.000
_cell.length_c   1.000
_cell.angle_alpha   90.00
_cell.angle_beta   90.00
_cell.angle_gamma   90.00
#
_symmetry.space_group_name_H-M   'P 1'
#
loop_
_entity.id
_entity.type
_entity.pdbx_description
1 polymer ?
#
loop_
_entity_poly.entity_id
_entity_poly.type
_entity_poly.pdbx_seq_one_letter_code
_entity_poly.pdbx_strand_id
1 'polypeptide(L)'
;RWWRSLRQLGVGYWIDFFKDLEMQGYFTCGNPMHIECLRFCFMAILQRDLDHIRKDWNTHNIRHQSKNVVECPSGKPDIMFFNPELYDAVDYKFPVEIDDIEAMKNFCELPNKFGCREDTLAHLMDLMRQGGKSIPCETEEAVELFLWILQQLRA
;
A
#
# COMPACT_ATOMS: atom_id res chain seq x y z
N ARG A 1 13.50 10.44 -9.59
CA ARG A 1 12.42 10.48 -10.61
C ARG A 1 11.19 9.68 -10.14
N TRP A 2 11.36 8.43 -9.71
CA TRP A 2 10.30 7.57 -9.15
C TRP A 2 9.45 8.21 -8.03
N TRP A 3 10.05 8.70 -6.95
CA TRP A 3 9.29 9.25 -5.80
C TRP A 3 8.34 10.41 -6.17
N ARG A 4 8.72 11.22 -7.17
CA ARG A 4 7.84 12.26 -7.71
C ARG A 4 6.67 11.64 -8.47
N SER A 5 6.93 10.67 -9.34
CA SER A 5 5.90 9.94 -10.08
C SER A 5 4.95 9.21 -9.14
N LEU A 6 5.44 8.51 -8.12
CA LEU A 6 4.63 7.83 -7.10
C LEU A 6 3.64 8.80 -6.42
N ARG A 7 4.13 9.99 -6.05
CA ARG A 7 3.27 11.03 -5.45
C ARG A 7 2.19 11.51 -6.42
N GLN A 8 2.54 11.67 -7.71
CA GLN A 8 1.60 12.09 -8.77
C GLN A 8 0.60 11.00 -9.17
N LEU A 9 0.97 9.72 -9.02
CA LEU A 9 0.14 8.58 -9.41
C LEU A 9 -0.95 8.24 -8.38
N GLY A 10 -0.91 8.81 -7.18
CA GLY A 10 -2.01 8.68 -6.22
C GLY A 10 -1.59 8.77 -4.76
N VAL A 11 -0.33 8.50 -4.41
CA VAL A 11 0.12 8.56 -3.00
C VAL A 11 0.02 9.98 -2.43
N GLY A 12 0.13 11.01 -3.27
CA GLY A 12 -0.07 12.40 -2.85
C GLY A 12 -1.46 12.64 -2.23
N TYR A 13 -2.51 12.07 -2.83
CA TYR A 13 -3.87 12.16 -2.31
C TYR A 13 -3.96 11.59 -0.89
N TRP A 14 -3.45 10.37 -0.67
CA TRP A 14 -3.50 9.73 0.65
C TRP A 14 -2.72 10.49 1.72
N ILE A 15 -1.56 11.06 1.37
CA ILE A 15 -0.79 11.89 2.28
C ILE A 15 -1.59 13.12 2.72
N ASP A 16 -2.20 13.82 1.77
CA ASP A 16 -2.93 15.05 2.05
C ASP A 16 -4.25 14.74 2.78
N PHE A 17 -4.94 13.66 2.40
CA PHE A 17 -6.15 13.15 3.06
C PHE A 17 -5.95 12.86 4.55
N PHE A 18 -4.91 12.09 4.93
CA PHE A 18 -4.68 11.79 6.35
C PHE A 18 -4.19 13.00 7.14
N LYS A 19 -3.48 13.94 6.50
CA LYS A 19 -3.15 15.22 7.13
C LYS A 19 -4.39 16.04 7.44
N ASP A 20 -5.32 16.13 6.49
CA ASP A 20 -6.57 16.86 6.67
C ASP A 20 -7.41 16.26 7.82
N LEU A 21 -7.49 14.93 7.89
CA LEU A 21 -8.15 14.22 9.00
C LEU A 21 -7.49 14.51 10.37
N GLU A 22 -6.15 14.58 10.44
CA GLU A 22 -5.44 14.94 11.67
C GLU A 22 -5.68 16.41 12.05
N MET A 23 -5.61 17.33 11.07
CA MET A 23 -5.86 18.76 11.28
C MET A 23 -7.29 19.05 11.77
N GLN A 24 -8.26 18.24 11.35
CA GLN A 24 -9.65 18.31 11.83
C GLN A 24 -9.81 17.79 13.27
N GLY A 25 -8.77 17.20 13.86
CA GLY A 25 -8.77 16.70 15.24
C GLY A 25 -9.43 15.33 15.39
N TYR A 26 -9.66 14.60 14.30
CA TYR A 26 -10.26 13.26 14.37
C TYR A 26 -9.31 12.23 14.97
N PHE A 27 -8.00 12.41 14.79
CA PHE A 27 -7.00 11.52 15.37
C PHE A 27 -5.70 12.25 15.70
N THR A 28 -4.73 11.52 16.25
CA THR A 28 -3.40 12.02 16.57
C THR A 28 -2.40 10.95 16.15
N CYS A 29 -1.42 11.31 15.32
CA CYS A 29 -0.40 10.37 14.83
C CYS A 29 0.41 9.73 15.97
N GLY A 30 0.55 10.42 17.10
CA GLY A 30 1.20 9.91 18.30
C GLY A 30 0.39 8.90 19.13
N ASN A 31 -0.87 8.61 18.77
CA ASN A 31 -1.69 7.61 19.47
C ASN A 31 -1.67 6.27 18.71
N PRO A 32 -1.02 5.21 19.25
CA PRO A 32 -0.93 3.92 18.57
C PRO A 32 -2.29 3.29 18.27
N MET A 33 -3.28 3.44 19.16
CA MET A 33 -4.62 2.87 18.93
C MET A 33 -5.34 3.57 17.77
N HIS A 34 -5.14 4.88 17.61
CA HIS A 34 -5.70 5.60 16.46
C HIS A 34 -5.08 5.11 15.15
N ILE A 35 -3.77 4.85 15.14
CA ILE A 35 -3.08 4.29 13.97
C ILE A 35 -3.61 2.88 13.64
N GLU A 36 -3.83 2.03 14.64
CA GLU A 36 -4.45 0.71 14.46
C GLU A 36 -5.86 0.82 13.87
N CYS A 37 -6.68 1.75 14.37
CA CYS A 37 -8.03 2.00 13.85
C CYS A 37 -8.02 2.52 12.41
N LEU A 38 -7.09 3.43 12.07
CA LEU A 38 -6.89 3.90 10.69
C LEU A 38 -6.49 2.75 9.77
N ARG A 39 -5.54 1.92 10.19
CA ARG A 39 -5.11 0.73 9.44
C ARG A 39 -6.29 -0.21 9.20
N PHE A 40 -7.07 -0.53 10.23
CA PHE A 40 -8.25 -1.37 10.12
C PHE A 40 -9.27 -0.85 9.10
N CYS A 41 -9.52 0.46 9.09
CA CYS A 41 -10.54 1.05 8.22
C CYS A 41 -10.05 1.32 6.80
N PHE A 42 -8.80 1.73 6.61
CA PHE A 42 -8.32 2.26 5.33
C PHE A 42 -7.38 1.32 4.57
N MET A 43 -6.74 0.34 5.22
CA MET A 43 -5.64 -0.42 4.59
C MET A 43 -6.08 -1.18 3.34
N ALA A 44 -7.29 -1.72 3.32
CA ALA A 44 -7.80 -2.43 2.15
C ALA A 44 -7.90 -1.52 0.91
N ILE A 45 -8.38 -0.29 1.10
CA ILE A 45 -8.54 0.72 0.05
C ILE A 45 -7.16 1.22 -0.39
N LEU A 46 -6.30 1.54 0.58
CA LEU A 46 -4.94 2.00 0.31
C LEU A 46 -4.14 0.94 -0.48
N GLN A 47 -4.22 -0.33 -0.07
CA GLN A 47 -3.53 -1.43 -0.75
C GLN A 47 -4.03 -1.61 -2.18
N ARG A 48 -5.36 -1.55 -2.40
CA ARG A 48 -5.97 -1.58 -3.75
C ARG A 48 -5.38 -0.49 -4.65
N ASP A 49 -5.31 0.74 -4.15
CA ASP A 49 -4.78 1.87 -4.91
C ASP A 49 -3.28 1.73 -5.18
N LEU A 50 -2.50 1.25 -4.20
CA LEU A 50 -1.08 0.98 -4.38
C LEU A 50 -0.83 -0.13 -5.41
N ASP A 51 -1.67 -1.16 -5.44
CA ASP A 51 -1.59 -2.24 -6.43
C ASP A 51 -1.92 -1.73 -7.84
N HIS A 52 -2.88 -0.82 -7.98
CA HIS A 52 -3.16 -0.13 -9.24
C HIS A 52 -1.95 0.72 -9.69
N ILE A 53 -1.37 1.52 -8.79
CA ILE A 53 -0.19 2.33 -9.10
C ILE A 53 0.98 1.45 -9.52
N ARG A 54 1.21 0.33 -8.83
CA ARG A 54 2.24 -0.65 -9.20
C ARG A 54 1.99 -1.18 -10.61
N LYS A 55 0.77 -1.60 -10.92
CA LYS A 55 0.39 -2.13 -12.23
C LYS A 55 0.62 -1.08 -13.33
N ASP A 56 0.17 0.15 -13.12
CA ASP A 56 0.31 1.23 -14.09
C ASP A 56 1.78 1.57 -14.32
N TRP A 57 2.56 1.69 -13.24
CA TRP A 57 3.99 1.91 -13.34
C TRP A 57 4.72 0.77 -14.03
N ASN A 58 4.37 -0.47 -13.74
CA ASN A 58 5.10 -1.61 -14.30
C ASN A 58 4.76 -1.89 -15.77
N THR A 59 3.57 -1.47 -16.22
CA THR A 59 3.09 -1.70 -17.58
C THR A 59 3.27 -0.51 -18.51
N HIS A 60 3.67 0.67 -17.98
CA HIS A 60 3.89 1.86 -18.79
C HIS A 60 4.99 1.65 -19.85
N ASN A 61 4.86 2.34 -20.98
CA ASN A 61 5.87 2.32 -22.02
C ASN A 61 6.92 3.42 -21.75
N ILE A 62 8.17 3.01 -21.57
CA ILE A 62 9.32 3.90 -21.56
C ILE A 62 9.70 4.21 -23.00
N ARG A 63 9.45 5.46 -23.39
CA ARG A 63 9.72 5.95 -24.75
C ARG A 63 11.23 5.97 -25.05
N HIS A 64 11.58 5.44 -26.21
CA HIS A 64 12.91 5.55 -26.79
C HIS A 64 13.38 7.01 -26.86
N GLN A 65 14.54 7.31 -26.25
CA GLN A 65 15.16 8.64 -26.28
C GLN A 65 16.06 8.79 -27.50
N SER A 66 16.43 10.00 -27.89
CA SER A 66 17.31 10.20 -29.06
C SER A 66 18.73 9.65 -28.79
N LYS A 67 19.48 9.37 -29.87
CA LYS A 67 20.82 8.73 -29.87
C LYS A 67 21.87 9.35 -28.94
N ASN A 68 21.63 10.54 -28.40
CA ASN A 68 22.55 11.24 -27.50
C ASN A 68 22.37 10.85 -26.02
N VAL A 69 21.41 9.99 -25.68
CA VAL A 69 21.19 9.45 -24.32
C VAL A 69 21.23 7.93 -24.40
N VAL A 70 22.43 7.37 -24.56
CA VAL A 70 22.68 5.94 -24.82
C VAL A 70 22.28 5.04 -23.63
N GLU A 71 22.12 5.61 -22.43
CA GLU A 71 21.89 4.83 -21.18
C GLU A 71 20.42 4.74 -20.73
N CYS A 72 19.45 5.20 -21.53
CA CYS A 72 18.03 5.14 -21.13
C CYS A 72 17.34 3.96 -21.81
N PRO A 73 17.05 2.86 -21.07
CA PRO A 73 16.41 1.70 -21.65
C PRO A 73 14.97 2.06 -22.05
N SER A 74 14.52 1.51 -23.17
CA SER A 74 13.16 1.69 -23.70
C SER A 74 12.41 0.37 -23.70
N GLY A 75 11.10 0.40 -23.47
CA GLY A 75 10.29 -0.81 -23.36
C GLY A 75 9.27 -0.72 -22.24
N LYS A 76 8.71 -1.86 -21.84
CA LYS A 76 7.81 -1.95 -20.68
C LYS A 76 8.57 -2.55 -19.50
N PRO A 77 8.60 -1.92 -18.31
CA PRO A 77 9.35 -2.40 -17.16
C PRO A 77 9.14 -3.88 -16.84
N ASP A 78 7.88 -4.35 -16.79
CA ASP A 78 7.60 -5.77 -16.52
C ASP A 78 8.22 -6.69 -17.58
N ILE A 79 8.06 -6.38 -18.88
CA ILE A 79 8.63 -7.22 -19.94
C ILE A 79 10.15 -7.18 -19.91
N MET A 80 10.75 -6.00 -19.68
CA MET A 80 12.20 -5.86 -19.57
C MET A 80 12.76 -6.65 -18.39
N PHE A 81 12.02 -6.78 -17.29
CA PHE A 81 12.44 -7.52 -16.11
C PHE A 81 12.29 -9.04 -16.29
N PHE A 82 11.17 -9.50 -16.85
CA PHE A 82 10.86 -10.93 -17.01
C PHE A 82 11.46 -11.55 -18.28
N ASN A 83 11.63 -10.76 -19.34
CA ASN A 83 12.09 -11.20 -20.67
C ASN A 83 13.09 -10.21 -21.27
N PRO A 84 14.26 -10.01 -20.63
CA PRO A 84 15.29 -9.08 -21.11
C PRO A 84 15.77 -9.41 -22.54
N GLU A 85 15.72 -10.67 -22.96
CA GLU A 85 16.08 -11.14 -24.29
C GLU A 85 15.26 -10.51 -25.43
N LEU A 86 14.03 -10.05 -25.15
CA LEU A 86 13.19 -9.34 -26.13
C LEU A 86 13.70 -7.93 -26.44
N TYR A 87 14.65 -7.43 -25.64
CA TYR A 87 15.25 -6.09 -25.76
C TYR A 87 16.76 -6.15 -25.98
N ASP A 88 17.29 -7.28 -26.47
CA ASP A 88 18.72 -7.55 -26.62
C ASP A 88 19.52 -7.32 -25.31
N ALA A 89 18.86 -7.50 -24.17
CA ALA A 89 19.45 -7.31 -22.85
C ALA A 89 19.78 -8.66 -22.18
N VAL A 90 20.62 -8.61 -21.15
CA VAL A 90 21.08 -9.77 -20.39
C VAL A 90 20.40 -9.80 -19.02
N ASP A 91 20.01 -10.98 -18.58
CA ASP A 91 19.46 -11.19 -17.25
C ASP A 91 20.58 -11.20 -16.19
N TYR A 92 20.51 -10.25 -15.25
CA TYR A 92 21.42 -10.14 -14.10
C TYR A 92 20.73 -10.47 -12.76
N LYS A 93 19.54 -11.08 -12.79
CA LYS A 93 18.85 -11.50 -11.56
C LYS A 93 19.68 -12.54 -10.81
N PHE A 94 19.69 -12.43 -9.48
CA PHE A 94 20.26 -13.44 -8.60
C PHE A 94 19.15 -14.38 -8.11
N PRO A 95 19.24 -15.69 -8.35
CA PRO A 95 18.24 -16.63 -7.86
C PRO A 95 18.30 -16.66 -6.32
N VAL A 96 17.13 -16.63 -5.69
CA VAL A 96 16.99 -16.76 -4.24
C VAL A 96 16.42 -18.14 -3.95
N GLU A 97 17.09 -18.92 -3.11
CA GLU A 97 16.65 -20.25 -2.73
C GLU A 97 15.36 -20.18 -1.90
N ILE A 98 14.46 -21.15 -2.10
CA ILE A 98 13.17 -21.18 -1.39
C ILE A 98 13.39 -21.33 0.12
N ASP A 99 14.39 -22.12 0.52
CA ASP A 99 14.75 -22.33 1.92
C ASP A 99 15.15 -21.01 2.61
N ASP A 100 15.85 -20.11 1.90
CA ASP A 100 16.19 -18.78 2.42
C ASP A 100 14.94 -17.91 2.62
N ILE A 101 13.98 -18.00 1.69
CA ILE A 101 12.68 -17.30 1.80
C ILE A 101 11.88 -17.84 2.99
N GLU A 102 11.85 -19.16 3.17
CA GLU A 102 11.16 -19.79 4.31
C GLU A 102 11.83 -19.46 5.64
N ALA A 103 13.16 -19.50 5.70
CA ALA A 103 13.91 -19.07 6.87
C ALA A 103 13.58 -17.61 7.21
N MET A 104 13.52 -16.71 6.21
CA MET A 104 13.20 -15.30 6.42
C MET A 104 11.81 -15.06 7.02
N LYS A 105 10.82 -15.91 6.70
CA LYS A 105 9.48 -15.82 7.29
C LYS A 105 9.48 -16.03 8.81
N ASN A 106 10.47 -16.74 9.35
CA ASN A 106 10.63 -16.90 10.80
C ASN A 106 11.21 -15.64 11.47
N PHE A 107 11.83 -14.74 10.71
CA PHE A 107 12.42 -13.48 11.20
C PHE A 107 11.54 -12.25 10.92
N CYS A 108 10.62 -12.35 9.95
CA CYS A 108 9.74 -11.26 9.55
C CYS A 108 8.28 -11.69 9.67
N GLU A 109 7.56 -11.08 10.62
CA GLU A 109 6.10 -11.20 10.66
C GLU A 109 5.51 -10.49 9.44
N LEU A 110 4.85 -11.26 8.57
CA LEU A 110 4.07 -10.69 7.50
C LEU A 110 2.84 -10.02 8.11
N PRO A 111 2.65 -8.70 7.91
CA PRO A 111 1.47 -8.03 8.43
C PRO A 111 0.21 -8.64 7.80
N ASN A 112 -0.86 -8.78 8.59
CA ASN A 112 -2.16 -9.16 8.05
C ASN A 112 -2.66 -8.10 7.06
N LYS A 113 -3.73 -8.42 6.33
CA LYS A 113 -4.31 -7.54 5.29
C LYS A 113 -4.74 -6.15 5.80
N PHE A 114 -4.92 -5.98 7.11
CA PHE A 114 -5.24 -4.69 7.71
C PHE A 114 -4.00 -3.96 8.21
N GLY A 115 -2.86 -4.63 8.38
CA GLY A 115 -1.65 -4.07 8.99
C GLY A 115 -1.79 -3.83 10.49
N CYS A 116 -2.83 -4.39 11.11
CA CYS A 116 -3.08 -4.24 12.54
C CYS A 116 -2.34 -5.30 13.35
N ARG A 117 -2.07 -5.05 14.63
CA ARG A 117 -1.70 -6.13 15.56
C ARG A 117 -2.86 -7.12 15.71
N GLU A 118 -2.55 -8.39 15.91
CA GLU A 118 -3.55 -9.46 15.86
C GLU A 118 -4.60 -9.36 16.97
N ASP A 119 -4.18 -8.98 18.18
CA ASP A 119 -5.05 -8.71 19.33
C ASP A 119 -6.02 -7.56 19.08
N THR A 120 -5.49 -6.48 18.49
CA THR A 120 -6.23 -5.27 18.16
C THR A 120 -7.20 -5.56 17.01
N LEU A 121 -6.77 -6.30 16.01
CA LEU A 121 -7.60 -6.73 14.89
C LEU A 121 -8.80 -7.54 15.37
N ALA A 122 -8.58 -8.55 16.22
CA ALA A 122 -9.66 -9.37 16.74
C ALA A 122 -10.71 -8.53 17.48
N HIS A 123 -10.26 -7.59 18.33
CA HIS A 123 -11.15 -6.68 19.05
C HIS A 123 -11.95 -5.77 18.11
N LEU A 124 -11.30 -5.16 17.11
CA LEU A 124 -11.96 -4.28 16.14
C LEU A 124 -12.94 -5.03 15.24
N MET A 125 -12.63 -6.26 14.84
CA MET A 125 -13.55 -7.11 14.08
C MET A 125 -14.80 -7.47 14.89
N ASP A 126 -14.63 -7.81 16.17
CA ASP A 126 -15.75 -8.09 17.07
C ASP A 126 -16.63 -6.86 17.28
N LEU A 127 -16.00 -5.70 17.50
CA LEU A 127 -16.70 -4.42 17.65
C LEU A 127 -17.51 -4.09 16.38
N MET A 128 -16.88 -4.16 15.21
CA MET A 128 -17.53 -3.94 13.92
C MET A 128 -18.73 -4.87 13.71
N ARG A 129 -18.58 -6.16 14.07
CA ARG A 129 -19.66 -7.15 14.00
C ARG A 129 -20.82 -6.83 14.94
N GLN A 130 -20.54 -6.43 16.18
CA GLN A 130 -21.57 -6.02 17.15
C GLN A 130 -22.33 -4.77 16.68
N GLY A 131 -21.63 -3.84 16.03
CA GLY A 131 -22.22 -2.64 15.43
C GLY A 131 -22.97 -2.86 14.12
N GLY A 132 -23.01 -4.10 13.58
CA GLY A 132 -23.61 -4.40 12.29
C GLY A 132 -22.95 -3.68 11.11
N LYS A 133 -21.67 -3.34 11.24
CA LYS A 133 -20.87 -2.64 10.22
C LYS A 133 -20.16 -3.63 9.30
N SER A 134 -19.79 -3.19 8.10
CA SER A 134 -19.01 -3.96 7.13
C SER A 134 -17.63 -3.36 6.90
N ILE A 135 -16.74 -4.16 6.32
CA ILE A 135 -15.45 -3.66 5.83
C ILE A 135 -15.71 -2.63 4.72
N PRO A 136 -15.12 -1.43 4.79
CA PRO A 136 -15.35 -0.37 3.83
C PRO A 136 -14.65 -0.68 2.49
N CYS A 137 -15.31 -0.32 1.40
CA CYS A 137 -14.79 -0.41 0.04
C CYS A 137 -14.39 0.97 -0.51
N GLU A 138 -14.99 2.03 0.02
CA GLU A 138 -14.75 3.41 -0.40
C GLU A 138 -14.31 4.30 0.77
N THR A 139 -13.62 5.40 0.46
CA THR A 139 -13.01 6.28 1.46
C THR A 139 -14.03 6.87 2.44
N GLU A 140 -15.23 7.21 1.96
CA GLU A 140 -16.32 7.74 2.80
C GLU A 140 -16.76 6.73 3.85
N GLU A 141 -17.01 5.48 3.44
CA GLU A 141 -17.36 4.37 4.34
C GLU A 141 -16.26 4.11 5.37
N ALA A 142 -14.99 4.24 4.96
CA ALA A 142 -13.85 4.07 5.86
C ALA A 142 -13.77 5.18 6.92
N VAL A 143 -14.08 6.43 6.55
CA VAL A 143 -14.19 7.54 7.51
C VAL A 143 -15.33 7.28 8.49
N GLU A 144 -16.51 6.87 8.00
CA GLU A 144 -17.65 6.57 8.86
C GLU A 144 -17.35 5.47 9.87
N LEU A 145 -16.76 4.36 9.41
CA LEU A 145 -16.37 3.25 10.28
C LEU A 145 -15.32 3.70 11.30
N PHE A 146 -14.31 4.46 10.85
CA PHE A 146 -13.25 4.96 11.71
C PHE A 146 -13.78 5.83 12.85
N LEU A 147 -14.62 6.82 12.52
CA LEU A 147 -15.22 7.71 13.51
C LEU A 147 -16.14 6.96 14.46
N TRP A 148 -16.90 5.99 13.95
CA TRP A 148 -17.76 5.14 14.77
C TRP A 148 -16.94 4.30 15.77
N ILE A 149 -15.85 3.66 15.33
CA ILE A 149 -14.95 2.89 16.21
C ILE A 149 -14.37 3.79 17.31
N LEU A 150 -13.88 4.99 16.95
CA LEU A 150 -13.34 5.92 17.94
C LEU A 150 -14.37 6.37 18.98
N GLN A 151 -15.65 6.48 18.59
CA GLN A 151 -16.72 6.76 19.55
C GLN A 151 -16.94 5.60 20.52
N GLN A 152 -16.93 4.35 20.02
CA GLN A 152 -17.09 3.18 20.87
C GLN A 152 -15.93 2.98 21.83
N LEU A 153 -14.69 3.27 21.42
CA LEU A 153 -13.51 3.15 22.28
C LEU A 153 -13.41 4.24 23.36
N ARG A 154 -14.22 5.30 23.27
CA ARG A 154 -14.31 6.36 24.27
C ARG A 154 -15.42 6.12 25.30
N ALA A 155 -16.36 5.22 25.01
CA ALA A 155 -17.47 4.86 25.88
C ALA A 155 -17.06 3.80 26.91
#